data_AF-Q00V79-F1
#
_entry.id   AF-Q00V79-F1
#
_cell.length_a   1.000
_cell.length_b   1.000
_cell.length_c   1.000
_cell.angle_alpha   90.00
_cell.angle_beta   90.00
_cell.angle_gamma   90.00
#
_symmetry.space_group_name_H-M   'P 1'
#
loop_
_entity.id
_entity.type
_entity.pdbx_description
1 polymer ?
#
loop_
_entity_poly.entity_id
_entity_poly.type
_entity_poly.pdbx_seq_one_letter_code
_entity_poly.pdbx_strand_id
1 'polypeptide(L)'
;MSFSTVSRVTLRSSFVGVAAKRRDAVKISRVTNGARCFAFFSRFRPDAESAGIVGAQGRDDYDRDDVEHYFNYMGCLAVEGTYDRMNALIESGKHPIDIILLFASAEGDTPKIEEILKAGADKTVVDLDGKSAKDLAGKANPGKRDAVLELLA
;
A
#
# COMPACT_ATOMS: atom_id res chain seq x y z
N MET A 1 22.09 -71.78 32.51
CA MET A 1 21.01 -70.93 33.06
C MET A 1 21.61 -70.22 34.27
N SER A 2 22.06 -68.97 34.15
CA SER A 2 21.26 -67.73 34.37
C SER A 2 20.99 -67.51 35.87
N PHE A 3 21.30 -66.41 36.55
CA PHE A 3 21.70 -65.05 36.20
C PHE A 3 22.59 -64.48 37.32
N SER A 4 23.56 -63.62 36.97
CA SER A 4 24.32 -62.79 37.91
C SER A 4 23.44 -61.67 38.48
N THR A 5 23.41 -61.53 39.80
CA THR A 5 22.57 -60.57 40.53
C THR A 5 23.14 -59.16 40.38
N VAL A 6 22.43 -58.28 39.67
CA VAL A 6 22.82 -56.88 39.52
C VAL A 6 22.44 -56.10 40.78
N SER A 7 23.44 -55.70 41.56
CA SER A 7 23.27 -54.82 42.72
C SER A 7 22.93 -53.40 42.26
N ARG A 8 21.67 -52.98 42.47
CA ARG A 8 21.21 -51.62 42.16
C ARG A 8 21.57 -50.67 43.31
N VAL A 9 22.58 -49.83 43.11
CA VAL A 9 22.91 -48.75 44.05
C VAL A 9 21.79 -47.71 43.99
N THR A 10 21.09 -47.50 45.11
CA THR A 10 20.04 -46.48 45.22
C THR A 10 20.68 -45.20 45.78
N LEU A 11 20.94 -44.21 44.92
CA LEU A 11 21.42 -42.91 45.36
C LEU A 11 20.28 -42.15 46.04
N ARG A 12 20.33 -42.04 47.38
CA ARG A 12 19.44 -41.16 48.15
C ARG A 12 20.01 -39.74 48.14
N SER A 13 19.84 -39.01 47.05
CA SER A 13 20.08 -37.57 47.06
C SER A 13 18.86 -36.85 47.66
N SER A 14 18.92 -36.55 48.95
CA SER A 14 18.00 -35.59 49.57
C SER A 14 18.49 -34.18 49.26
N PHE A 15 17.81 -33.48 48.35
CA PHE A 15 17.95 -32.03 48.24
C PHE A 15 17.32 -31.41 49.49
N VAL A 16 18.14 -30.82 50.37
CA VAL A 16 17.63 -29.98 51.47
C VAL A 16 17.21 -28.65 50.86
N GLY A 17 16.05 -28.66 50.22
CA GLY A 17 15.36 -27.45 49.82
C GLY A 17 14.81 -26.79 51.08
N VAL A 18 15.27 -25.56 51.36
CA VAL A 18 14.62 -24.69 52.33
C VAL A 18 13.15 -24.58 51.93
N ALA A 19 12.26 -25.05 52.81
CA ALA A 19 10.82 -24.91 52.66
C ALA A 19 10.44 -23.44 52.79
N ALA A 20 10.61 -22.69 51.69
CA ALA A 20 10.06 -21.35 51.57
C ALA A 20 8.54 -21.50 51.42
N LYS A 21 7.81 -20.87 52.35
CA LYS A 21 6.35 -20.81 52.46
C LYS A 21 5.65 -20.89 51.11
N ARG A 22 4.65 -21.78 51.02
CA ARG A 22 3.60 -21.73 50.01
C ARG A 22 3.19 -20.27 49.86
N ARG A 23 3.47 -19.68 48.70
CA ARG A 23 2.85 -18.43 48.31
C ARG A 23 1.40 -18.82 48.02
N ASP A 24 0.55 -18.57 48.99
CA ASP A 24 -0.89 -18.49 48.78
C ASP A 24 -1.11 -17.79 47.45
N ALA A 25 -1.93 -18.40 46.60
CA ALA A 25 -2.33 -17.84 45.34
C ALA A 25 -2.73 -16.38 45.57
N VAL A 26 -1.84 -15.47 45.18
CA VAL A 26 -2.15 -14.05 45.17
C VAL A 26 -3.28 -13.96 44.17
N LYS A 27 -4.51 -13.84 44.68
CA LYS A 27 -5.62 -13.34 43.91
C LYS A 27 -5.15 -11.99 43.43
N ILE A 28 -4.74 -11.93 42.16
CA ILE A 28 -4.49 -10.68 41.46
C ILE A 28 -5.85 -10.03 41.39
N SER A 29 -6.22 -9.29 42.43
CA SER A 29 -7.31 -8.35 42.35
C SER A 29 -6.91 -7.40 41.23
N ARG A 30 -7.65 -7.44 40.13
CA ARG A 30 -7.53 -6.47 39.05
C ARG A 30 -7.68 -5.10 39.71
N VAL A 31 -6.57 -4.38 39.89
CA VAL A 31 -6.60 -2.99 40.31
C VAL A 31 -7.26 -2.25 39.17
N THR A 32 -8.56 -2.02 39.29
CA THR A 32 -9.30 -1.14 38.39
C THR A 32 -8.89 0.28 38.74
N ASN A 33 -7.69 0.67 38.32
CA ASN A 33 -7.40 2.08 38.12
C ASN A 33 -8.32 2.50 36.98
N GLY A 34 -9.37 3.25 37.32
CA GLY A 34 -10.35 3.82 36.40
C GLY A 34 -9.78 4.83 35.40
N ALA A 35 -8.52 4.68 34.98
CA ALA A 35 -8.04 5.31 33.79
C ALA A 35 -8.55 4.48 32.60
N ARG A 36 -9.74 4.83 32.09
CA ARG A 36 -10.04 4.54 30.70
C ARG A 36 -8.99 5.30 29.90
N CYS A 37 -7.92 4.61 29.49
CA CYS A 37 -7.03 5.12 28.47
C CYS A 37 -7.90 5.34 27.24
N PHE A 38 -8.39 6.56 27.07
CA PHE A 38 -8.63 7.09 25.75
C PHE A 38 -7.25 7.08 25.11
N ALA A 39 -6.94 5.98 24.42
CA ALA A 39 -5.85 5.97 23.49
C ALA A 39 -6.12 7.17 22.59
N PHE A 40 -5.27 8.20 22.69
CA PHE A 40 -5.36 9.40 21.88
C PHE A 40 -5.27 9.07 20.37
N PHE A 41 -4.95 7.82 20.04
CA PHE A 41 -5.10 7.14 18.75
C PHE A 41 -6.53 6.96 18.23
N SER A 42 -7.57 7.20 19.02
CA SER A 42 -8.97 7.17 18.54
C SER A 42 -9.49 8.55 18.14
N ARG A 43 -8.81 9.62 18.56
CA ARG A 43 -9.13 11.02 18.19
C ARG A 43 -8.36 11.46 16.94
N PHE A 44 -7.29 10.74 16.62
CA PHE A 44 -6.57 10.77 15.36
C PHE A 44 -6.80 9.42 14.68
N ARG A 45 -8.00 9.21 14.13
CA ARG A 45 -8.05 8.52 12.85
C ARG A 45 -7.76 9.63 11.85
N PRO A 46 -6.51 9.83 11.41
CA PRO A 46 -6.35 10.63 10.21
C PRO A 46 -7.07 9.81 9.14
N ASP A 47 -8.14 10.36 8.56
CA ASP A 47 -8.48 9.98 7.21
C ASP A 47 -7.20 10.06 6.38
N ALA A 48 -6.98 9.12 5.46
CA ALA A 48 -5.78 9.11 4.63
C ALA A 48 -5.55 10.49 3.96
N GLU A 49 -6.65 11.21 3.68
CA GLU A 49 -6.70 12.58 3.19
C GLU A 49 -6.06 13.63 4.13
N SER A 50 -6.15 13.46 5.46
CA SER A 50 -5.63 14.41 6.46
C SER A 50 -4.16 14.19 6.83
N ALA A 51 -3.57 13.04 6.48
CA ALA A 51 -2.20 12.71 6.87
C ALA A 51 -1.14 13.26 5.90
N GLY A 52 -1.52 13.88 4.78
CA GLY A 52 -0.59 14.26 3.71
C GLY A 52 0.13 13.04 3.11
N ILE A 53 -0.42 11.84 3.30
CA ILE A 53 0.10 10.58 2.78
C ILE A 53 -0.72 10.26 1.53
N VAL A 54 -0.07 10.40 0.37
CA VAL A 54 -0.42 9.82 -0.95
C VAL A 54 -1.92 9.79 -1.24
N GLY A 55 -2.46 10.91 -1.74
CA GLY A 55 -3.88 10.99 -2.15
C GLY A 55 -4.58 12.33 -1.88
N ALA A 56 -3.91 13.28 -1.21
CA ALA A 56 -4.40 14.65 -1.06
C ALA A 56 -3.68 15.65 -1.98
N GLN A 57 -3.05 15.15 -3.05
CA GLN A 57 -2.51 16.02 -4.10
C GLN A 57 -3.68 16.49 -4.97
N GLY A 58 -3.91 17.79 -4.96
CA GLY A 58 -4.81 18.42 -5.92
C GLY A 58 -4.20 18.37 -7.32
N ARG A 59 -5.02 18.68 -8.32
CA ARG A 59 -4.59 18.74 -9.73
C ARG A 59 -3.25 19.46 -9.89
N ASP A 60 -3.11 20.62 -9.26
CA ASP A 60 -1.95 21.51 -9.41
C ASP A 60 -0.68 21.03 -8.66
N ASP A 61 -0.76 19.95 -7.87
CA ASP A 61 0.40 19.37 -7.18
C ASP A 61 1.21 18.39 -8.06
N TYR A 62 0.78 18.17 -9.31
CA TYR A 62 1.46 17.31 -10.25
C TYR A 62 2.36 18.12 -11.18
N ASP A 63 3.64 17.82 -11.14
CA ASP A 63 4.67 18.47 -11.92
C ASP A 63 5.21 17.57 -13.05
N ARG A 64 6.11 18.14 -13.86
CA ARG A 64 6.83 17.39 -14.90
C ARG A 64 7.54 16.14 -14.36
N ASP A 65 8.10 16.24 -13.16
CA ASP A 65 8.87 15.16 -12.54
C ASP A 65 7.98 13.95 -12.22
N ASP A 66 6.70 14.16 -11.91
CA ASP A 66 5.74 13.06 -11.68
C ASP A 66 5.43 12.31 -12.96
N VAL A 67 5.34 13.02 -14.10
CA VAL A 67 5.21 12.39 -15.41
C VAL A 67 6.45 11.57 -15.72
N GLU A 68 7.65 12.11 -15.47
CA GLU A 68 8.90 11.38 -15.71
C GLU A 68 9.00 10.13 -14.84
N HIS A 69 8.68 10.22 -13.55
CA HIS A 69 8.64 9.06 -12.67
C HIS A 69 7.65 8.00 -13.16
N TYR A 70 6.46 8.41 -13.62
CA TYR A 70 5.47 7.48 -14.14
C TYR A 70 5.94 6.84 -15.46
N PHE A 71 6.57 7.60 -16.36
CA PHE A 71 7.15 7.08 -17.60
C PHE A 71 8.31 6.11 -17.35
N ASN A 72 9.12 6.36 -16.33
CA ASN A 72 10.16 5.46 -15.88
C ASN A 72 9.58 4.18 -15.29
N TYR A 73 8.53 4.29 -14.46
CA TYR A 73 7.80 3.12 -13.91
C TYR A 73 7.20 2.25 -15.02
N MET A 74 6.58 2.86 -16.03
CA MET A 74 6.01 2.16 -17.19
C MET A 74 7.09 1.59 -18.13
N GLY A 75 8.35 2.01 -17.99
CA GLY A 75 9.44 1.62 -18.88
C GLY A 75 9.34 2.23 -20.27
N CYS A 76 8.49 3.25 -20.50
CA CYS A 76 8.39 3.92 -21.80
C CYS A 76 9.73 4.50 -22.23
N LEU A 77 10.47 5.10 -21.29
CA LEU A 77 11.81 5.64 -21.52
C LEU A 77 12.86 4.55 -21.78
N ALA A 78 12.68 3.37 -21.21
CA ALA A 78 13.58 2.23 -21.44
C ALA A 78 13.36 1.59 -22.83
N VAL A 79 12.13 1.66 -23.36
CA VAL A 79 11.78 1.13 -24.68
C VAL A 79 12.17 2.11 -25.79
N GLU A 80 11.82 3.39 -25.64
CA GLU A 80 12.08 4.40 -26.68
C GLU A 80 13.51 4.98 -26.57
N GLY A 81 14.11 4.94 -25.37
CA GLY A 81 15.48 5.44 -25.13
C GLY A 81 15.62 6.96 -25.14
N THR A 82 14.53 7.69 -25.38
CA THR A 82 14.51 9.16 -25.45
C THR A 82 13.31 9.74 -24.71
N TYR A 83 13.42 11.02 -24.33
CA TYR A 83 12.35 11.77 -23.66
C TYR A 83 11.37 12.42 -24.66
N ASP A 84 11.48 12.12 -25.95
CA ASP A 84 10.82 12.88 -27.02
C ASP A 84 9.30 12.81 -26.90
N ARG A 85 8.75 11.62 -26.59
CA ARG A 85 7.31 11.44 -26.42
C ARG A 85 6.76 12.15 -25.18
N MET A 86 7.49 12.08 -24.07
CA MET A 86 7.13 12.77 -22.84
C MET A 86 7.16 14.29 -23.06
N ASN A 87 8.23 14.79 -23.66
CA ASN A 87 8.39 16.21 -23.97
C ASN A 87 7.31 16.68 -24.95
N ALA A 88 6.96 15.91 -25.99
CA ALA A 88 5.88 16.26 -26.91
C ALA A 88 4.52 16.37 -26.21
N LEU A 89 4.23 15.49 -25.24
CA LEU A 89 3.01 15.55 -24.44
C LEU A 89 2.98 16.78 -23.53
N ILE A 90 4.10 17.12 -22.89
CA ILE A 90 4.22 18.31 -22.05
C ILE A 90 4.15 19.60 -22.89
N GLU A 91 4.86 19.66 -24.01
CA GLU A 91 4.86 20.78 -24.96
C GLU A 91 3.47 21.01 -25.58
N SER A 92 2.66 19.96 -25.69
CA SER A 92 1.27 20.09 -26.13
C SER A 92 0.36 20.81 -25.11
N GLY A 93 0.90 21.22 -23.95
CA GLY A 93 0.22 22.01 -22.93
C GLY A 93 -0.77 21.22 -22.08
N LYS A 94 -0.65 19.88 -22.07
CA LYS A 94 -1.51 19.01 -21.24
C LYS A 94 -1.04 19.01 -19.80
N HIS A 95 -1.97 18.92 -18.87
CA HIS A 95 -1.64 18.81 -17.47
C HIS A 95 -0.90 17.49 -17.20
N PRO A 96 0.15 17.48 -16.36
CA PRO A 96 0.87 16.26 -15.95
C PRO A 96 -0.05 15.11 -15.55
N ILE A 97 -1.04 15.38 -14.70
CA ILE A 97 -2.03 14.40 -14.26
C ILE A 97 -2.88 13.81 -15.41
N ASP A 98 -3.22 14.62 -16.41
CA ASP A 98 -4.04 14.20 -17.55
C ASP A 98 -3.22 13.29 -18.48
N ILE A 99 -1.91 13.56 -18.59
CA ILE A 99 -0.96 12.70 -19.28
C ILE A 99 -0.91 11.33 -18.58
N ILE A 100 -0.75 11.31 -17.26
CA ILE A 100 -0.71 10.05 -16.47
C ILE A 100 -2.03 9.27 -16.64
N LEU A 101 -3.17 9.95 -16.68
CA LEU A 101 -4.48 9.31 -16.91
C LEU A 101 -4.55 8.53 -18.23
N LEU A 102 -4.00 9.08 -19.32
CA LEU A 102 -3.98 8.39 -20.63
C LEU A 102 -3.25 7.04 -20.54
N PHE A 103 -2.10 7.02 -19.85
CA PHE A 103 -1.30 5.81 -19.71
C PHE A 103 -1.91 4.82 -18.72
N ALA A 104 -2.43 5.28 -17.58
CA ALA A 104 -3.15 4.43 -16.63
C ALA A 104 -4.37 3.76 -17.28
N SER A 105 -5.09 4.50 -18.14
CA SER A 105 -6.22 3.97 -18.92
C SER A 105 -5.77 2.92 -19.95
N ALA A 106 -4.63 3.15 -20.62
CA ALA A 106 -4.06 2.19 -21.56
C ALA A 106 -3.64 0.87 -20.90
N GLU A 107 -3.10 0.93 -19.69
CA GLU A 107 -2.73 -0.24 -18.89
C GLU A 107 -3.96 -0.96 -18.32
N GLY A 108 -4.99 -0.20 -17.95
CA GLY A 108 -6.15 -0.69 -17.23
C GLY A 108 -5.94 -0.74 -15.72
N ASP A 109 -5.19 0.22 -15.18
CA ASP A 109 -4.95 0.34 -13.74
C ASP A 109 -6.10 1.08 -13.03
N THR A 110 -7.16 0.33 -12.70
CA THR A 110 -8.38 0.86 -12.08
C THR A 110 -8.14 1.64 -10.77
N PRO A 111 -7.38 1.14 -9.76
CA PRO A 111 -7.17 1.91 -8.53
C PRO A 111 -6.41 3.21 -8.78
N LYS A 112 -5.44 3.22 -9.72
CA LYS A 112 -4.70 4.44 -10.07
C LYS A 112 -5.60 5.46 -10.77
N ILE A 113 -6.47 5.01 -11.66
CA ILE A 113 -7.47 5.88 -12.32
C ILE A 113 -8.39 6.52 -11.29
N GLU A 114 -8.86 5.77 -10.28
CA GLU A 114 -9.69 6.33 -9.21
C GLU A 114 -8.98 7.45 -8.42
N GLU A 115 -7.70 7.28 -8.10
CA GLU A 115 -6.89 8.31 -7.43
C GLU A 115 -6.76 9.57 -8.30
N ILE A 116 -6.44 9.37 -9.59
CA ILE A 116 -6.25 10.45 -10.56
C ILE A 116 -7.54 11.24 -10.78
N LEU A 117 -8.69 10.56 -10.84
CA LEU A 117 -9.98 11.22 -10.96
C LEU A 117 -10.36 12.00 -9.70
N LYS A 118 -10.01 11.51 -8.51
CA LYS A 118 -10.20 12.24 -7.25
C LYS A 118 -9.34 13.49 -7.17
N ALA A 119 -8.13 13.44 -7.69
CA ALA A 119 -7.24 14.58 -7.80
C ALA A 119 -7.70 15.64 -8.83
N GLY A 120 -8.71 15.33 -9.67
CA GLY A 120 -9.35 16.30 -10.56
C GLY A 120 -8.83 16.28 -12.01
N ALA A 121 -8.34 15.13 -12.48
CA ALA A 121 -7.93 14.97 -13.87
C ALA A 121 -9.09 15.07 -14.87
N ASP A 122 -8.80 15.59 -16.06
CA ASP A 122 -9.75 15.75 -17.15
C ASP A 122 -9.95 14.44 -17.92
N LYS A 123 -11.13 13.82 -17.76
CA LYS A 123 -11.51 12.59 -18.49
C LYS A 123 -11.54 12.72 -20.01
N THR A 124 -11.66 13.95 -20.52
CA THR A 124 -11.74 14.27 -21.95
C THR A 124 -10.37 14.47 -22.59
N VAL A 125 -9.28 14.22 -21.87
CA VAL A 125 -7.93 14.31 -22.41
C VAL A 125 -7.74 13.36 -23.59
N VAL A 126 -7.00 13.83 -24.59
CA VAL A 126 -6.61 13.09 -25.78
C VAL A 126 -5.10 12.93 -25.85
N ASP A 127 -4.63 11.82 -26.41
CA ASP A 127 -3.22 11.58 -26.69
C ASP A 127 -2.73 12.39 -27.92
N LEU A 128 -1.44 12.28 -28.26
CA LEU A 128 -0.84 12.85 -29.48
C LEU A 128 -1.54 12.37 -30.76
N ASP A 129 -2.09 11.14 -30.75
CA ASP A 129 -2.86 10.57 -31.85
C ASP A 129 -4.33 11.06 -31.90
N GLY A 130 -4.74 11.93 -30.97
CA GLY A 130 -6.13 12.40 -30.86
C GLY A 130 -7.11 11.39 -30.26
N LYS A 131 -6.62 10.28 -29.69
CA LYS A 131 -7.45 9.25 -29.01
C LYS A 131 -7.70 9.65 -27.56
N SER A 132 -8.93 9.52 -27.10
CA SER A 132 -9.28 9.81 -25.71
C SER A 132 -8.82 8.71 -24.75
N ALA A 133 -8.80 8.99 -23.45
CA ALA A 133 -8.55 7.98 -22.41
C ALA A 133 -9.48 6.76 -22.52
N LYS A 134 -10.75 6.97 -22.93
CA LYS A 134 -11.72 5.90 -23.18
C LYS A 134 -11.33 5.02 -24.37
N ASP A 135 -10.79 5.61 -25.42
CA ASP A 135 -10.39 4.88 -26.63
C ASP A 135 -9.14 4.01 -26.37
N LEU A 136 -8.26 4.49 -25.48
CA LEU A 136 -7.07 3.77 -25.06
C LEU A 136 -7.35 2.68 -24.03
N ALA A 137 -8.53 2.68 -23.39
CA ALA A 137 -8.89 1.76 -22.33
C ALA A 137 -8.61 0.29 -22.70
N GLY A 138 -7.74 -0.34 -21.91
CA GLY A 138 -7.40 -1.76 -22.04
C GLY A 138 -6.56 -2.12 -23.27
N LYS A 139 -5.82 -1.17 -23.84
CA LYS A 139 -4.87 -1.44 -24.94
C LYS A 139 -3.81 -2.47 -24.56
N ALA A 140 -3.29 -2.40 -23.33
CA ALA A 140 -2.36 -3.40 -22.79
C ALA A 140 -3.10 -4.61 -22.21
N ASN A 141 -4.20 -4.38 -21.48
CA ASN A 141 -4.99 -5.41 -20.82
C ASN A 141 -6.47 -5.35 -21.22
N PRO A 142 -6.90 -6.11 -22.25
CA PRO A 142 -8.28 -6.05 -22.73
C PRO A 142 -9.30 -6.51 -21.68
N GLY A 143 -8.91 -7.41 -20.76
CA GLY A 143 -9.80 -7.91 -19.71
C GLY A 143 -10.20 -6.87 -18.64
N LYS A 144 -9.48 -5.74 -18.55
CA LYS A 144 -9.81 -4.64 -17.63
C LYS A 144 -10.46 -3.45 -18.34
N ARG A 145 -10.61 -3.51 -19.67
CA ARG A 145 -11.17 -2.44 -20.49
C ARG A 145 -12.53 -1.97 -19.97
N ASP A 146 -13.43 -2.90 -19.69
CA ASP A 146 -14.80 -2.57 -19.30
C ASP A 146 -14.82 -1.85 -17.94
N ALA A 147 -13.98 -2.29 -16.99
CA ALA A 147 -13.85 -1.63 -15.69
C ALA A 147 -13.30 -0.19 -15.81
N VAL A 148 -12.33 0.03 -16.71
CA VAL A 148 -11.83 1.38 -17.00
C VAL A 148 -12.90 2.25 -17.62
N LEU A 149 -13.68 1.70 -18.56
CA LEU A 149 -14.77 2.43 -19.20
C LEU A 149 -15.86 2.82 -18.21
N GLU A 150 -16.16 1.97 -17.23
CA GLU A 150 -17.08 2.30 -16.14
C GLU A 150 -16.57 3.46 -15.27
N LEU A 151 -15.27 3.49 -14.95
CA LEU A 151 -14.68 4.59 -14.16
C LEU A 151 -14.62 5.91 -14.95
N LEU A 152 -14.36 5.82 -16.25
CA LEU A 152 -14.27 6.97 -17.14
C LEU A 152 -15.63 7.45 -17.65
N ALA A 153 -16.71 6.69 -17.46
CA ALA A 153 -18.08 7.08 -17.82
C ALA A 153 -18.38 8.51 -17.31
#